data_AF-A0A926H3W1-F1
#
_entry.id   AF-A0A926H3W1-F1
#
_cell.length_a   1.000
_cell.length_b   1.000
_cell.length_c   1.000
_cell.angle_alpha   90.00
_cell.angle_beta   90.00
_cell.angle_gamma   90.00
#
_symmetry.space_group_name_H-M   'P 1'
#
loop_
_entity.id
_entity.type
_entity.pdbx_description
1 polymer ?
#
loop_
_entity_poly.entity_id
_entity_poly.type
_entity_poly.pdbx_seq_one_letter_code
_entity_poly.pdbx_strand_id
1 'polypeptide(L)'
;MRLLSRDRLLTPAGKDQLNENEDVKVGSTSVSAVLCVYHQLSRAKYGFLVWFALLSHVATAQLYSRETNNNTRYTDSTAKVEIESLYKMLQNGYDFSGLAVRYSQDPGSYKVGGELGLSTMRDYVFEYRNVVMGLTVNEISPPFLTEYGYHIVQLIGKKDGLYNTRHILLRTD
;
A
#
# COMPACT_ATOMS: atom_id res chain seq x y z
N MET A 1 -4.18 -71.43 -1.68
CA MET A 1 -5.18 -71.08 -2.72
C MET A 1 -6.03 -69.95 -2.14
N ARG A 2 -5.97 -68.74 -2.74
CA ARG A 2 -6.94 -67.60 -2.73
C ARG A 2 -7.91 -67.43 -1.52
N LEU A 3 -8.16 -66.30 -0.87
CA LEU A 3 -7.95 -64.83 -0.98
C LEU A 3 -8.30 -64.26 0.43
N LEU A 4 -7.54 -63.33 1.03
CA LEU A 4 -7.76 -61.87 1.08
C LEU A 4 -9.24 -61.47 1.35
N SER A 5 -9.62 -60.56 2.26
CA SER A 5 -8.92 -59.70 3.23
C SER A 5 -9.95 -59.14 4.22
N ARG A 6 -9.43 -58.72 5.38
CA ARG A 6 -10.08 -57.94 6.43
C ARG A 6 -10.51 -56.58 5.90
N ASP A 7 -11.63 -56.05 6.40
CA ASP A 7 -11.84 -54.61 6.59
C ASP A 7 -12.91 -54.34 7.65
N ARG A 8 -12.51 -53.62 8.70
CA ARG A 8 -13.37 -52.75 9.52
C ARG A 8 -12.50 -52.02 10.54
N LEU A 9 -12.15 -50.77 10.29
CA LEU A 9 -11.97 -49.76 11.34
C LEU A 9 -12.38 -48.38 10.82
N LEU A 10 -12.90 -47.61 11.78
CA LEU A 10 -13.65 -46.37 11.67
C LEU A 10 -12.75 -45.14 11.42
N THR A 11 -13.39 -44.09 10.93
CA THR A 11 -12.97 -42.68 10.69
C THR A 11 -12.47 -41.98 11.99
N PRO A 12 -11.95 -40.71 12.02
CA PRO A 12 -12.23 -39.61 11.07
C PRO A 12 -11.14 -38.54 10.80
N ALA A 13 -11.54 -37.62 9.90
CA ALA A 13 -11.21 -36.20 9.83
C ALA A 13 -9.88 -35.73 9.19
N GLY A 14 -10.05 -35.11 8.01
CA GLY A 14 -9.56 -33.74 7.80
C GLY A 14 -8.17 -33.58 7.23
N LYS A 15 -7.99 -33.86 5.94
CA LYS A 15 -6.98 -33.21 5.09
C LYS A 15 -7.54 -33.03 3.68
N ASP A 16 -8.14 -31.86 3.44
CA ASP A 16 -8.33 -31.36 2.09
C ASP A 16 -6.96 -31.04 1.50
N GLN A 17 -6.40 -32.04 0.80
CA GLN A 17 -5.46 -31.78 -0.28
C GLN A 17 -6.21 -32.00 -1.59
N LEU A 18 -6.70 -30.91 -2.17
CA LEU A 18 -6.95 -30.82 -3.60
C LEU A 18 -5.97 -29.82 -4.18
N ASN A 19 -4.81 -30.35 -4.56
CA ASN A 19 -4.05 -29.80 -5.65
C ASN A 19 -4.64 -30.41 -6.92
N GLU A 20 -5.60 -29.71 -7.53
CA GLU A 20 -5.92 -29.90 -8.93
C GLU A 20 -5.98 -28.53 -9.56
N ASN A 21 -4.99 -28.29 -10.43
CA ASN A 21 -5.05 -27.29 -11.46
C ASN A 21 -6.27 -27.62 -12.34
N GLU A 22 -7.44 -27.14 -11.95
CA GLU A 22 -8.56 -27.03 -12.86
C GLU A 22 -8.29 -25.85 -13.77
N ASP A 23 -7.67 -26.17 -14.92
CA ASP A 23 -7.74 -25.37 -16.12
C ASP A 23 -9.21 -25.09 -16.44
N VAL A 24 -9.73 -23.99 -15.91
CA VAL A 24 -10.99 -23.43 -16.39
C VAL A 24 -10.74 -23.00 -17.83
N LYS A 25 -11.08 -23.89 -18.78
CA LYS A 25 -11.24 -23.57 -20.18
C LYS A 25 -12.38 -22.56 -20.32
N VAL A 26 -12.09 -21.29 -20.07
CA VAL A 26 -12.90 -20.19 -20.58
C VAL A 26 -12.77 -20.29 -22.09
N GLY A 27 -13.83 -20.79 -22.73
CA GLY A 27 -13.94 -20.84 -24.18
C GLY A 27 -13.51 -19.48 -24.72
N SER A 28 -12.44 -19.49 -25.52
CA SER A 28 -11.87 -18.30 -26.13
C SER A 28 -12.88 -17.73 -27.12
N THR A 29 -13.86 -16.97 -26.63
CA THR A 29 -14.49 -15.95 -27.44
C THR A 29 -13.37 -14.96 -27.72
N SER A 30 -12.71 -15.18 -28.86
CA SER A 30 -11.70 -14.29 -29.42
C SER A 30 -12.17 -12.85 -29.21
N VAL A 31 -11.27 -11.98 -28.79
CA VAL A 31 -11.52 -10.53 -28.67
C VAL A 31 -12.16 -9.98 -29.96
N SER A 32 -11.95 -10.66 -31.10
CA SER A 32 -12.61 -10.43 -32.39
C SER A 32 -14.14 -10.59 -32.39
N ALA A 33 -14.69 -11.59 -31.68
CA ALA A 33 -16.14 -11.79 -31.57
C ALA A 33 -16.81 -10.68 -30.77
N VAL A 34 -16.14 -10.20 -29.72
CA VAL A 34 -16.59 -9.05 -28.93
C VAL A 34 -16.47 -7.78 -29.78
N LEU A 35 -15.32 -7.53 -30.43
CA LEU A 35 -15.14 -6.38 -31.34
C LEU A 35 -16.18 -6.34 -32.47
N CYS A 36 -16.60 -7.48 -33.00
CA CYS A 36 -17.56 -7.58 -34.09
C CYS A 36 -18.96 -7.09 -33.70
N VAL A 37 -19.44 -7.46 -32.50
CA VAL A 37 -20.71 -6.96 -31.97
C VAL A 37 -20.64 -5.46 -31.69
N TYR A 38 -19.49 -4.96 -31.21
CA TYR A 38 -19.25 -3.54 -30.98
C TYR A 38 -19.26 -2.71 -32.27
N HIS A 39 -18.72 -3.23 -33.37
CA HIS A 39 -18.77 -2.55 -34.66
C HIS A 39 -20.20 -2.46 -35.21
N GLN A 40 -21.04 -3.47 -34.97
CA GLN A 40 -22.46 -3.46 -35.39
C GLN A 40 -23.35 -2.51 -34.55
N LEU A 41 -22.99 -2.24 -33.29
CA LEU A 41 -23.74 -1.35 -32.39
C LEU A 41 -23.30 0.13 -32.43
N SER A 42 -22.21 0.44 -33.15
CA SER A 42 -21.71 1.82 -33.33
C SER A 42 -22.60 2.74 -34.19
N ARG A 43 -23.74 2.24 -34.68
CA ARG A 43 -24.69 2.97 -35.54
C ARG A 43 -25.89 3.59 -34.81
N ALA A 44 -25.81 3.80 -33.50
CA ALA A 44 -26.78 4.61 -32.77
C ALA A 44 -26.12 5.91 -32.30
N LYS A 45 -26.85 7.04 -32.44
CA LYS A 45 -26.45 8.45 -32.23
C LYS A 45 -25.79 8.81 -30.88
N TYR A 46 -25.50 7.83 -30.03
CA TYR A 46 -25.02 8.02 -28.66
C TYR A 46 -23.76 7.17 -28.32
N GLY A 47 -23.13 6.48 -29.29
CA GLY A 47 -21.93 5.65 -29.05
C GLY A 47 -20.72 6.41 -28.47
N PHE A 48 -20.60 7.71 -28.74
CA PHE A 48 -19.53 8.56 -28.23
C PHE A 48 -19.77 9.04 -26.79
N LEU A 49 -21.04 9.22 -26.39
CA LEU A 49 -21.41 9.66 -25.03
C LEU A 49 -21.26 8.54 -24.00
N VAL A 50 -21.50 7.29 -24.40
CA VAL A 50 -21.25 6.11 -23.56
C VAL A 50 -19.73 5.89 -23.35
N TRP A 51 -18.91 6.24 -24.34
CA TRP A 51 -17.45 6.12 -24.27
C TRP A 51 -16.82 7.07 -23.25
N PHE A 52 -17.32 8.32 -23.15
CA PHE A 52 -16.85 9.29 -22.16
C PHE A 52 -17.30 8.99 -20.72
N ALA A 53 -18.51 8.45 -20.54
CA ALA A 53 -19.04 8.13 -19.21
C ALA A 53 -18.29 6.96 -18.53
N LEU A 54 -17.85 5.96 -19.30
CA LEU A 54 -17.12 4.80 -18.78
C LEU A 54 -15.64 5.09 -18.51
N LEU A 55 -14.99 5.98 -19.30
CA LEU A 55 -13.60 6.37 -19.04
C LEU A 55 -13.45 7.14 -17.71
N SER A 56 -14.46 7.92 -17.32
CA SER A 56 -14.47 8.62 -16.02
C SER A 56 -14.50 7.65 -14.82
N HIS A 57 -15.21 6.52 -14.94
CA HIS A 57 -15.32 5.53 -13.87
C HIS A 57 -14.08 4.61 -13.78
N VAL A 58 -13.45 4.27 -14.90
CA VAL A 58 -12.25 3.42 -14.89
C VAL A 58 -11.01 4.18 -14.38
N ALA A 59 -10.87 5.47 -14.71
CA ALA A 59 -9.77 6.30 -14.20
C ALA A 59 -9.87 6.56 -12.68
N THR A 60 -11.08 6.64 -12.13
CA THR A 60 -11.30 6.82 -10.69
C THR A 60 -11.03 5.53 -9.91
N ALA A 61 -11.33 4.37 -10.49
CA ALA A 61 -11.07 3.08 -9.85
C ALA A 61 -9.57 2.80 -9.63
N GLN A 62 -8.71 3.08 -10.62
CA GLN A 62 -7.25 2.88 -10.50
C GLN A 62 -6.59 3.80 -9.46
N LEU A 63 -7.17 4.99 -9.24
CA LEU A 63 -6.72 5.94 -8.22
C LEU A 63 -7.22 5.57 -6.81
N TYR A 64 -8.35 4.86 -6.71
CA TYR A 64 -8.97 4.55 -5.43
C TYR A 64 -8.34 3.32 -4.72
N SER A 65 -7.76 2.38 -5.47
CA SER A 65 -7.23 1.12 -4.94
C SER A 65 -5.71 1.05 -4.86
N ARG A 66 -5.02 2.11 -4.41
CA ARG A 66 -3.63 1.93 -3.94
C ARG A 66 -3.67 1.26 -2.57
N GLU A 67 -3.54 -0.07 -2.57
CA GLU A 67 -3.20 -0.85 -1.39
C GLU A 67 -1.95 -0.24 -0.71
N THR A 68 -1.85 -0.39 0.62
CA THR A 68 -0.70 0.11 1.38
C THR A 68 0.59 -0.41 0.77
N ASN A 69 1.55 0.45 0.45
CA ASN A 69 2.84 0.09 -0.17
C ASN A 69 3.82 -0.61 0.81
N ASN A 70 3.33 -1.19 1.90
CA ASN A 70 4.13 -1.76 2.97
C ASN A 70 5.03 -2.94 2.51
N ASN A 71 4.72 -3.55 1.36
CA ASN A 71 5.50 -4.62 0.74
C ASN A 71 6.42 -4.15 -0.41
N THR A 72 6.39 -2.86 -0.76
CA THR A 72 7.15 -2.34 -1.90
C THR A 72 8.63 -2.24 -1.53
N ARG A 73 9.52 -2.85 -2.31
CA ARG A 73 10.95 -2.69 -2.07
C ARG A 73 11.47 -1.43 -2.76
N TYR A 74 12.04 -0.51 -2.01
CA TYR A 74 12.71 0.67 -2.58
C TYR A 74 14.22 0.47 -2.65
N THR A 75 14.83 1.11 -3.65
CA THR A 75 16.28 1.37 -3.68
C THR A 75 16.50 2.80 -3.20
N ASP A 76 17.74 3.16 -2.84
CA ASP A 76 18.04 4.52 -2.39
C ASP A 76 17.55 5.61 -3.35
N SER A 77 17.70 5.38 -4.66
CA SER A 77 17.27 6.35 -5.67
C SER A 77 15.75 6.44 -5.80
N THR A 78 15.03 5.32 -5.73
CA THR A 78 13.57 5.32 -5.86
C THR A 78 12.90 5.82 -4.59
N ALA A 79 13.42 5.45 -3.41
CA ALA A 79 12.95 5.97 -2.13
C ALA A 79 13.11 7.49 -2.06
N LYS A 80 14.25 8.03 -2.51
CA LYS A 80 14.48 9.47 -2.53
C LYS A 80 13.46 10.21 -3.40
N VAL A 81 13.21 9.72 -4.62
CA VAL A 81 12.23 10.35 -5.52
C VAL A 81 10.82 10.26 -4.92
N GLU A 82 10.45 9.12 -4.35
CA GLU A 82 9.13 8.92 -3.76
C GLU A 82 8.92 9.79 -2.51
N ILE A 83 9.88 9.83 -1.59
CA ILE A 83 9.78 10.64 -0.37
C ILE A 83 9.73 12.15 -0.70
N GLU A 84 10.47 12.59 -1.72
CA GLU A 84 10.41 13.98 -2.20
C GLU A 84 9.02 14.31 -2.79
N SER A 85 8.39 13.35 -3.47
CA SER A 85 7.01 13.49 -3.96
C SER A 85 6.02 13.62 -2.79
N LEU A 86 6.14 12.74 -1.79
CA LEU A 86 5.30 12.79 -0.58
C LEU A 86 5.48 14.10 0.18
N TYR A 87 6.70 14.60 0.29
CA TYR A 87 6.97 15.89 0.91
C TYR A 87 6.27 17.03 0.16
N LYS A 88 6.32 17.06 -1.17
CA LYS A 88 5.58 18.06 -1.97
C LYS A 88 4.07 17.97 -1.73
N MET A 89 3.51 16.76 -1.61
CA MET A 89 2.10 16.59 -1.26
C MET A 89 1.80 17.18 0.13
N LEU A 90 2.63 16.92 1.14
CA LEU A 90 2.48 17.51 2.46
C LEU A 90 2.53 19.04 2.44
N GLN A 91 3.46 19.62 1.66
CA GLN A 91 3.55 21.07 1.48
C GLN A 91 2.31 21.66 0.78
N ASN A 92 1.63 20.87 -0.06
CA ASN A 92 0.37 21.24 -0.69
C ASN A 92 -0.86 21.02 0.22
N GLY A 93 -0.67 20.69 1.50
CA GLY A 93 -1.75 20.56 2.48
C GLY A 93 -2.44 19.19 2.50
N TYR A 94 -1.83 18.16 1.92
CA TYR A 94 -2.35 16.80 2.04
C TYR A 94 -2.21 16.29 3.49
N ASP A 95 -3.15 15.45 3.89
CA ASP A 95 -3.16 14.90 5.25
C ASP A 95 -1.98 13.96 5.51
N PHE A 96 -1.23 14.24 6.58
CA PHE A 96 -0.07 13.43 6.96
C PHE A 96 -0.47 12.01 7.33
N SER A 97 -1.53 11.85 8.12
CA SER A 97 -1.98 10.51 8.54
C SER A 97 -2.39 9.64 7.37
N GLY A 98 -3.12 10.20 6.40
CA GLY A 98 -3.52 9.48 5.18
C GLY A 98 -2.33 9.06 4.33
N LEU A 99 -1.31 9.90 4.20
CA LEU A 99 -0.08 9.53 3.51
C LEU A 99 0.71 8.49 4.30
N ALA A 100 0.82 8.61 5.61
CA ALA A 100 1.51 7.62 6.45
C ALA A 100 0.84 6.24 6.39
N VAL A 101 -0.49 6.16 6.44
CA VAL A 101 -1.22 4.88 6.32
C VAL A 101 -0.96 4.21 4.97
N ARG A 102 -0.88 5.00 3.89
CA ARG A 102 -0.72 4.48 2.53
C ARG A 102 0.72 4.17 2.15
N TYR A 103 1.66 4.98 2.64
CA TYR A 103 3.04 5.03 2.17
C TYR A 103 4.09 4.59 3.19
N SER A 104 3.80 4.66 4.49
CA SER A 104 4.78 4.34 5.51
C SER A 104 4.96 2.83 5.64
N GLN A 105 6.22 2.41 5.67
CA GLN A 105 6.65 1.02 5.81
C GLN A 105 7.08 0.69 7.24
N ASP A 106 6.84 1.62 8.18
CA ASP A 106 7.00 1.33 9.60
C ASP A 106 5.83 0.49 10.11
N PRO A 107 6.04 -0.80 10.45
CA PRO A 107 4.96 -1.69 10.87
C PRO A 107 4.27 -1.26 12.16
N GLY A 108 4.96 -0.48 13.02
CA GLY A 108 4.45 -0.06 14.32
C GLY A 108 3.48 1.11 14.24
N SER A 109 3.74 2.08 13.36
CA SER A 109 3.00 3.35 13.35
C SER A 109 2.13 3.59 12.12
N TYR A 110 2.35 2.89 10.99
CA TYR A 110 1.62 3.21 9.75
C TYR A 110 0.09 3.16 9.94
N LYS A 111 -0.42 2.17 10.70
CA LYS A 111 -1.86 2.01 10.97
C LYS A 111 -2.49 3.15 11.76
N VAL A 112 -1.69 3.86 12.55
CA VAL A 112 -2.10 5.00 13.38
C VAL A 112 -1.65 6.33 12.77
N GLY A 113 -1.54 6.41 11.45
CA GLY A 113 -1.18 7.65 10.76
C GLY A 113 0.29 8.05 10.97
N GLY A 114 1.15 7.09 11.28
CA GLY A 114 2.58 7.31 11.51
C GLY A 114 2.93 7.81 12.91
N GLU A 115 1.96 7.91 13.84
CA GLU A 115 2.20 8.41 15.19
C GLU A 115 2.94 7.39 16.06
N LEU A 116 4.01 7.84 16.72
CA LEU A 116 4.84 7.03 17.60
C LEU A 116 4.49 7.21 19.09
N GLY A 117 3.68 8.22 19.42
CA GLY A 117 3.33 8.57 20.78
C GLY A 117 4.42 9.35 21.52
N LEU A 118 4.19 9.59 22.81
CA LEU A 118 5.12 10.32 23.67
C LEU A 118 6.33 9.45 24.03
N SER A 119 7.49 9.79 23.46
CA SER A 119 8.74 9.07 23.71
C SER A 119 9.87 10.03 24.05
N THR A 120 10.89 9.52 24.74
CA THR A 120 12.14 10.26 24.91
C THR A 120 12.96 10.17 23.64
N MET A 121 13.64 11.25 23.28
CA MET A 121 14.51 11.25 22.12
C MET A 121 15.65 10.23 22.22
N ARG A 122 15.99 9.78 23.45
CA ARG A 122 17.07 8.83 23.74
C ARG A 122 16.93 7.48 23.01
N ASP A 123 15.70 7.09 22.71
CA ASP A 123 15.38 5.78 22.13
C ASP A 123 15.46 5.76 20.59
N TYR A 124 15.61 6.93 19.97
CA TYR A 124 15.74 7.07 18.52
C TYR A 124 17.19 7.24 18.07
N VAL A 125 17.43 6.83 16.82
CA VAL A 125 18.69 7.04 16.09
C VAL A 125 19.07 8.52 16.03
N PHE A 126 20.36 8.78 15.92
CA PHE A 126 20.92 10.13 16.08
C PHE A 126 20.34 11.12 15.07
N GLU A 127 20.24 10.71 13.80
CA GLU A 127 19.74 11.51 12.69
C GLU A 127 18.28 11.92 12.93
N TYR A 128 17.44 10.97 13.34
CA TYR A 128 16.03 11.21 13.65
C TYR A 128 15.87 12.19 14.81
N ARG A 129 16.59 11.96 15.91
CA ARG A 129 16.59 12.86 17.06
C ARG A 129 17.00 14.27 16.68
N ASN A 130 18.07 14.41 15.92
CA ASN A 130 18.61 15.73 15.56
C ASN A 130 17.60 16.55 14.77
N VAL A 131 16.91 15.91 13.81
CA VAL A 131 15.85 16.56 13.04
C VAL A 131 14.69 16.96 13.96
N VAL A 132 14.16 16.03 14.77
CA VAL A 132 13.01 16.32 15.65
C VAL A 132 13.32 17.43 16.67
N MET A 133 14.54 17.47 17.21
CA MET A 133 14.95 18.49 18.17
C MET A 133 15.04 19.89 17.55
N GLY A 134 15.23 19.98 16.23
CA GLY A 134 15.23 21.25 15.48
C GLY A 134 13.85 21.74 15.06
N LEU A 135 12.80 20.90 15.16
CA LEU A 135 11.45 21.25 14.74
C LEU A 135 10.66 22.01 15.81
N THR A 136 9.79 22.89 15.34
CA THR A 136 8.72 23.49 16.13
C THR A 136 7.46 22.63 16.12
N VAL A 137 6.57 22.86 17.08
CA VAL A 137 5.31 22.09 17.17
C VAL A 137 4.45 22.34 15.94
N ASN A 138 3.92 21.26 15.35
CA ASN A 138 3.22 21.15 14.07
C ASN A 138 4.08 21.30 12.81
N GLU A 139 5.39 21.49 12.93
CA GLU A 139 6.29 21.60 11.78
C GLU A 139 6.63 20.23 11.18
N ILE A 140 6.74 20.20 9.85
CA ILE A 140 7.11 19.03 9.05
C ILE A 140 8.55 19.20 8.58
N SER A 141 9.41 18.20 8.83
CA SER A 141 10.79 18.22 8.36
C SER A 141 10.88 18.04 6.84
N PRO A 142 11.97 18.52 6.22
CA PRO A 142 12.38 18.01 4.91
C PRO A 142 12.69 16.50 5.01
N PRO A 143 12.68 15.75 3.89
CA PRO A 143 13.09 14.36 3.86
C PRO A 143 14.56 14.20 4.27
N PHE A 144 14.85 13.19 5.08
CA PHE A 144 16.20 12.85 5.52
C PHE A 144 16.43 11.33 5.55
N LEU A 145 17.69 10.92 5.48
CA LEU A 145 18.10 9.52 5.46
C LEU A 145 18.54 9.08 6.86
N THR A 146 18.18 7.86 7.24
CA THR A 146 18.70 7.14 8.42
C THR A 146 19.15 5.73 8.01
N GLU A 147 19.65 4.93 8.96
CA GLU A 147 19.97 3.52 8.73
C GLU A 147 18.77 2.66 8.29
N TYR A 148 17.53 3.09 8.55
CA TYR A 148 16.32 2.38 8.15
C TYR A 148 15.77 2.81 6.78
N GLY A 149 16.29 3.89 6.20
CA GLY A 149 15.82 4.47 4.95
C GLY A 149 15.43 5.94 5.07
N TYR A 150 14.49 6.38 4.23
CA TYR A 150 14.10 7.78 4.14
C TYR A 150 12.90 8.10 5.04
N HIS A 151 13.00 9.23 5.74
CA HIS A 151 12.00 9.68 6.69
C HIS A 151 11.51 11.09 6.38
N ILE A 152 10.23 11.32 6.66
CA ILE A 152 9.67 12.66 6.92
C ILE A 152 9.06 12.60 8.32
N VAL A 153 9.33 13.60 9.15
CA VAL A 153 8.78 13.66 10.51
C VAL A 153 7.99 14.95 10.72
N GLN A 154 6.91 14.85 11.49
CA GLN A 154 6.19 16.01 12.02
C GLN A 154 6.20 15.93 13.54
N LEU A 155 6.52 17.06 14.19
CA LEU A 155 6.40 17.19 15.64
C LEU A 155 4.95 17.54 16.00
N ILE A 156 4.23 16.63 16.66
CA ILE A 156 2.83 16.87 17.08
C ILE A 156 2.80 17.65 18.38
N GLY A 157 3.72 17.35 19.30
CA GLY A 157 3.75 18.02 20.60
C GLY A 157 4.98 17.66 21.41
N LYS A 158 5.24 18.48 22.44
CA LYS A 158 6.33 18.28 23.39
C LYS A 158 5.80 18.55 24.80
N LYS A 159 6.07 17.64 25.73
CA LYS A 159 5.65 17.75 27.13
C LYS A 159 6.71 17.14 28.04
N ASP A 160 7.22 17.92 29.00
CA ASP A 160 8.15 17.43 30.04
C ASP A 160 9.39 16.68 29.51
N GLY A 161 9.90 17.10 28.35
CA GLY A 161 11.04 16.44 27.68
C GLY A 161 10.68 15.17 26.89
N LEU A 162 9.42 14.79 26.87
CA LEU A 162 8.84 13.81 25.94
C LEU A 162 8.36 14.52 24.67
N TYR A 163 8.47 13.82 23.56
CA TYR A 163 8.12 14.31 22.24
C TYR A 163 7.13 13.34 21.62
N ASN A 164 6.02 13.89 21.13
CA ASN A 164 5.09 13.15 20.30
C ASN A 164 5.37 13.49 18.84
N THR A 165 5.76 12.51 18.06
CA THR A 165 6.04 12.66 16.64
C THR A 165 5.22 11.69 15.82
N ARG A 166 4.99 12.08 14.56
CA ARG A 166 4.58 11.14 13.52
C ARG A 166 5.54 11.16 12.37
N HIS A 167 5.71 10.02 11.71
CA HIS A 167 6.65 9.87 10.61
C HIS A 167 6.12 9.01 9.45
N ILE A 168 6.72 9.24 8.28
CA ILE A 168 6.60 8.38 7.12
C ILE A 168 7.98 7.80 6.87
N LEU A 169 8.08 6.47 6.82
CA LEU A 169 9.32 5.75 6.55
C LEU A 169 9.21 4.99 5.22
N LEU A 170 10.18 5.20 4.33
CA LEU A 170 10.41 4.35 3.16
C LEU A 170 11.73 3.60 3.35
N ARG A 171 11.64 2.27 3.46
CA ARG A 171 12.77 1.39 3.73
C ARG A 171 13.60 1.13 2.48
N THR A 172 14.92 1.14 2.65
CA THR A 172 15.88 0.90 1.56
C THR A 172 16.79 -0.31 1.78
N ASP A 173 16.51 -1.12 2.81
CA ASP A 173 17.28 -2.31 3.19
C ASP A 173 16.95 -3.60 2.38
#